data_AF-A0A531MHF1-F1
#
_entry.id   AF-A0A531MHF1-F1
#
_cell.length_a   1.000
_cell.length_b   1.000
_cell.length_c   1.000
_cell.angle_alpha   90.00
_cell.angle_beta   90.00
_cell.angle_gamma   90.00
#
_symmetry.space_group_name_H-M   'P 1'
#
loop_
_entity.id
_entity.type
_entity.pdbx_description
1 polymer ?
#
loop_
_entity_poly.entity_id
_entity_poly.type
_entity_poly.pdbx_seq_one_letter_code
_entity_poly.pdbx_strand_id
1 'polypeptide(L)' 'MTLPHPNTDQISLPIVLGVLGDPTRLAIVRYLASKEGVPLNCSRFLDLASKTNLSYHLAKLREAGVT' A
#
# COMPACT_ATOMS: atom_id res chain seq x y z
N MET A 1 -3.58 14.68 9.40
CA MET A 1 -2.32 14.78 8.65
C MET A 1 -2.52 14.08 7.32
N THR A 2 -2.31 14.78 6.21
CA THR A 2 -2.40 14.19 4.87
C THR A 2 -1.12 13.43 4.60
N LEU A 3 -1.22 12.14 4.26
CA LEU A 3 -0.06 11.39 3.79
C LEU A 3 0.30 11.89 2.38
N PRO A 4 1.59 12.11 2.05
CA PRO A 4 1.99 12.49 0.69
C PRO A 4 1.87 11.29 -0.25
N HIS A 5 1.44 11.52 -1.50
CA HIS A 5 1.55 10.53 -2.58
C HIS A 5 2.50 11.16 -3.60
N PRO A 6 3.59 10.49 -3.99
CA PRO A 6 4.50 11.02 -4.99
C PRO A 6 3.79 11.15 -6.34
N ASN A 7 4.18 12.15 -7.13
CA ASN A 7 3.91 12.15 -8.56
C ASN A 7 4.74 11.04 -9.22
N THR A 8 4.37 10.63 -10.43
CA THR A 8 5.02 9.51 -11.13
C THR A 8 6.53 9.73 -11.34
N ASP A 9 6.97 10.96 -11.55
CA ASP A 9 8.38 11.36 -11.71
C ASP A 9 9.20 11.27 -10.41
N GLN A 10 8.52 11.17 -9.26
CA GLN A 10 9.14 11.07 -7.94
C GLN A 10 9.24 9.61 -7.44
N ILE A 11 8.67 8.65 -8.20
CA ILE A 11 8.70 7.23 -7.83
C ILE A 11 10.09 6.65 -8.09
N SER A 12 10.66 6.05 -7.05
CA SER A 12 11.98 5.40 -7.10
C SER A 12 11.82 3.89 -7.02
N LEU A 13 12.31 3.16 -8.02
CA LEU A 13 12.23 1.69 -8.07
C LEU A 13 12.81 1.01 -6.81
N PRO A 14 13.99 1.41 -6.28
CA PRO A 14 14.48 0.89 -5.01
C PRO A 14 13.51 1.05 -3.83
N ILE A 15 12.81 2.19 -3.74
CA ILE A 15 11.83 2.45 -2.68
C ILE A 15 10.62 1.52 -2.85
N VAL A 16 10.09 1.40 -4.07
CA VAL A 16 8.97 0.51 -4.37
C VAL A 16 9.32 -0.94 -4.03
N LEU A 17 10.48 -1.43 -4.46
CA LEU A 17 10.92 -2.80 -4.17
C LEU A 17 11.15 -3.03 -2.67
N GLY A 18 11.74 -2.07 -1.96
CA GLY A 18 11.91 -2.14 -0.51
C GLY A 18 10.57 -2.18 0.25
N VAL A 19 9.58 -1.42 -0.23
CA VAL A 19 8.21 -1.47 0.32
C VAL A 19 7.54 -2.81 -0.03
N LEU A 20 7.61 -3.28 -1.27
CA LEU A 20 6.98 -4.55 -1.67
C LEU A 20 7.65 -5.81 -1.11
N GLY A 21 8.85 -5.69 -0.53
CA GLY A 21 9.54 -6.81 0.14
C GLY A 21 8.87 -7.30 1.43
N ASP A 22 7.87 -6.59 1.96
CA ASP A 22 7.08 -7.02 3.12
C ASP A 22 5.86 -7.85 2.67
N PRO A 23 5.64 -9.05 3.25
CA PRO A 23 4.60 -9.96 2.79
C PRO A 23 3.19 -9.39 2.97
N THR A 24 2.95 -8.59 4.01
CA THR A 24 1.65 -7.94 4.24
C THR A 24 1.37 -6.90 3.16
N ARG A 25 2.34 -6.04 2.85
CA ARG A 25 2.21 -5.03 1.79
C ARG A 25 2.04 -5.67 0.41
N LEU A 26 2.80 -6.73 0.12
CA LEU A 26 2.64 -7.46 -1.15
C LEU A 26 1.26 -8.12 -1.26
N ALA A 27 0.74 -8.70 -0.17
CA ALA A 27 -0.60 -9.30 -0.15
C ALA A 27 -1.70 -8.26 -0.39
N ILE A 28 -1.58 -7.06 0.21
CA ILE A 28 -2.48 -5.93 -0.03
C ILE A 28 -2.48 -5.56 -1.52
N VAL A 29 -1.30 -5.30 -2.10
CA VAL A 29 -1.16 -4.89 -3.51
C VAL A 29 -1.69 -5.95 -4.47
N ARG A 30 -1.40 -7.23 -4.21
CA ARG A 30 -1.95 -8.35 -4.99
C ARG A 30 -3.48 -8.35 -4.97
N TYR A 31 -4.09 -8.10 -3.82
CA TYR A 31 -5.54 -8.04 -3.71
C TYR A 31 -6.11 -6.82 -4.45
N LEU A 32 -5.50 -5.64 -4.32
CA LEU A 32 -5.88 -4.44 -5.07
C LEU A 32 -5.83 -4.67 -6.58
N ALA A 33 -4.75 -5.30 -7.08
CA ALA A 33 -4.61 -5.65 -8.50
C ALA A 33 -5.72 -6.60 -8.98
N SER A 34 -6.21 -7.50 -8.13
CA SER A 34 -7.34 -8.39 -8.47
C SER A 34 -8.71 -7.69 -8.51
N LYS A 35 -8.78 -6.43 -8.07
CA LYS A 35 -9.99 -5.61 -7.96
C LYS A 35 -9.81 -4.26 -8.67
N GLU A 36 -9.04 -4.28 -9.76
CA GLU A 36 -8.67 -3.08 -10.53
C GLU A 36 -9.87 -2.14 -10.78
N GLY A 37 -9.67 -0.84 -10.53
CA GLY A 37 -10.69 0.19 -10.71
C GLY A 37 -11.79 0.24 -9.63
N VAL A 38 -11.77 -0.65 -8.64
CA VAL A 38 -12.77 -0.67 -7.56
C VAL A 38 -12.19 -0.04 -6.28
N PRO A 39 -12.80 1.05 -5.76
CA PRO A 39 -12.43 1.57 -4.45
C PRO A 39 -12.70 0.55 -3.34
N LEU A 40 -11.74 0.36 -2.44
CA LEU A 40 -11.82 -0.62 -1.35
C LEU A 40 -11.60 0.04 0.01
N ASN A 41 -12.37 -0.40 0.99
CA ASN A 41 -12.18 0.01 2.39
C ASN A 41 -11.01 -0.74 3.01
N CYS A 42 -10.21 -0.05 3.83
CA CYS A 42 -9.06 -0.66 4.54
C CYS A 42 -9.46 -1.85 5.43
N SER A 43 -10.71 -1.92 5.89
CA SER A 43 -11.24 -3.04 6.68
C SER A 43 -11.21 -4.37 5.94
N ARG A 44 -11.08 -4.38 4.60
CA ARG A 44 -10.92 -5.60 3.80
C ARG A 44 -9.62 -6.34 4.07
N PHE A 45 -8.66 -5.72 4.75
CA PHE A 45 -7.34 -6.28 5.03
C PHE A 45 -7.16 -6.69 6.49
N LEU A 46 -8.21 -6.69 7.32
CA LEU A 46 -8.11 -7.02 8.75
C LEU A 46 -7.63 -8.45 9.03
N ASP A 47 -7.76 -9.35 8.06
CA ASP A 47 -7.22 -10.71 8.15
C ASP A 47 -5.69 -10.74 7.98
N LEU A 48 -5.08 -9.66 7.47
CA LEU A 48 -3.62 -9.58 7.26
C LEU A 48 -2.90 -8.95 8.46
N ALA A 49 -3.52 -8.00 9.17
CA ALA A 49 -2.93 -7.33 10.31
C ALA A 49 -3.96 -6.56 11.15
N SER A 50 -3.57 -6.16 12.37
CA SER A 50 -4.36 -5.27 13.21
C SER A 50 -4.60 -3.91 12.56
N LYS A 51 -5.65 -3.19 12.99
CA LYS A 51 -5.99 -1.85 12.45
C LYS A 51 -4.82 -0.87 12.45
N THR A 52 -4.10 -0.75 13.57
CA THR A 52 -2.94 0.17 13.67
C THR A 52 -1.82 -0.23 12.71
N ASN A 53 -1.58 -1.54 12.57
CA ASN A 53 -0.53 -2.03 11.68
C ASN A 53 -0.92 -1.86 10.20
N LEU A 54 -2.19 -2.06 9.84
CA LEU A 54 -2.69 -1.76 8.49
C LEU A 54 -2.51 -0.29 8.12
N SER A 55 -2.81 0.64 9.05
CA SER A 55 -2.55 2.05 8.82
C SER A 55 -1.09 2.32 8.47
N TYR A 56 -0.15 1.66 9.16
CA TYR A 56 1.28 1.76 8.87
C TYR A 56 1.64 1.18 7.49
N HIS A 57 1.18 -0.03 7.18
CA HIS A 57 1.45 -0.67 5.89
C HIS A 57 0.88 0.12 4.70
N LEU A 58 -0.35 0.62 4.83
CA LEU A 58 -0.99 1.45 3.79
C LEU A 58 -0.31 2.81 3.64
N ALA A 59 0.12 3.43 4.73
CA ALA A 59 0.90 4.67 4.64
C ALA A 59 2.21 4.47 3.87
N LYS A 60 2.94 3.37 4.14
CA LYS A 60 4.18 3.05 3.43
C LYS A 60 3.97 2.78 1.94
N LEU A 61 2.89 2.08 1.59
CA LEU A 61 2.51 1.88 0.18
C LEU A 61 2.21 3.22 -0.51
N ARG A 62 1.47 4.10 0.17
CA ARG A 62 1.06 5.39 -0.36
C ARG A 62 2.24 6.35 -0.55
N GLU A 63 3.15 6.40 0.42
CA GLU A 63 4.39 7.19 0.35
C GLU A 63 5.32 6.73 -0.79
N ALA A 64 5.28 5.44 -1.15
CA ALA A 64 6.03 4.86 -2.25
C ALA A 64 5.34 4.98 -3.63
N GLY A 65 4.11 5.50 -3.67
CA GLY A 65 3.37 5.70 -4.92
C GLY A 65 2.63 4.46 -5.45
N VAL A 66 2.27 3.51 -4.57
CA VAL A 66 1.72 2.20 -4.96
C VAL A 66 0.19 2.12 -4.81
N THR A 67 -0.45 3.11 -4.17
CA THR A 67 -1.91 3.13 -3.88
C THR A 67 -2.54 4.48 -4.17
#